data_AF-A0AAW9CLL4-F1
#
_entry.id   AF-A0AAW9CLL4-F1
#
_cell.length_a   1.000
_cell.length_b   1.000
_cell.length_c   1.000
_cell.angle_alpha   90.00
_cell.angle_beta   90.00
_cell.angle_gamma   90.00
#
_symmetry.space_group_name_H-M   'P 1'
#
loop_
_entity.id
_entity.type
_entity.pdbx_description
1 polymer ?
#
loop_
_entity_poly.entity_id
_entity_poly.type
_entity_poly.pdbx_seq_one_letter_code
_entity_poly.pdbx_strand_id
1 'polypeptide(L)'
;MNPIIVLQHNGWSYIKHGYQLSYTAAPALIINGQAGVAVECPGTRGYSMFEGELLTLAIPQAPMSNLIGYKIRDEYRDTTTFPRTLEANAFEFDDDQDEYVPRDGAAYKREFYDEVRETVERESLLIDFIIVDRDCAPVERPGDITIDFPADLREHPETWHKHPVSISGKALFLRATAMLRAEVKAHPNEFAMTDYANIGTFTLMRVVTHKPMPYSYSIGKRTKRSTKTQSTVELMKISAPDSTYRDGAIVPGALRGANWADLEPQIERFLDTIRAFIAPGAVHICPHCDGDGFLVEARA
;
A
#
# COMPACT_ATOMS: atom_id res chain seq x y z
N MET A 1 -18.32 -6.54 -19.58
CA MET A 1 -17.13 -6.27 -18.75
C MET A 1 -17.23 -4.84 -18.24
N ASN A 2 -16.75 -4.55 -17.03
CA ASN A 2 -16.77 -3.16 -16.55
C ASN A 2 -15.64 -2.39 -17.23
N PRO A 3 -15.92 -1.17 -17.74
CA PRO A 3 -14.88 -0.35 -18.36
C PRO A 3 -13.80 0.02 -17.35
N ILE A 4 -12.59 0.28 -17.84
CA ILE A 4 -11.51 0.83 -17.04
C ILE A 4 -11.86 2.26 -16.62
N ILE A 5 -11.60 2.59 -15.36
CA ILE A 5 -11.81 3.92 -14.81
C ILE A 5 -10.59 4.79 -15.10
N VAL A 6 -10.84 5.98 -15.65
CA VAL A 6 -9.83 7.00 -15.93
C VAL A 6 -10.21 8.28 -15.19
N LEU A 7 -9.24 8.87 -14.51
CA LEU A 7 -9.33 10.21 -13.95
C LEU A 7 -8.41 11.13 -14.77
N GLN A 8 -8.73 12.41 -14.87
CA GLN A 8 -7.82 13.39 -15.47
C GLN A 8 -7.62 14.56 -14.53
N HIS A 9 -6.43 15.16 -14.54
CA HIS A 9 -6.14 16.38 -13.78
C HIS A 9 -4.88 17.04 -14.34
N ASN A 10 -4.90 18.36 -14.54
CA ASN A 10 -3.75 19.17 -14.99
C ASN A 10 -2.99 18.59 -16.19
N GLY A 11 -3.71 18.08 -17.20
CA GLY A 11 -3.11 17.52 -18.42
C GLY A 11 -2.63 16.07 -18.29
N TRP A 12 -2.83 15.42 -17.15
CA TRP A 12 -2.51 14.01 -16.95
C TRP A 12 -3.77 13.15 -16.96
N SER A 13 -3.66 11.95 -17.53
CA SER A 13 -4.66 10.89 -17.45
C SER A 13 -4.16 9.77 -16.53
N TYR A 14 -4.96 9.41 -15.53
CA TYR A 14 -4.68 8.37 -14.54
C TYR A 14 -5.58 7.15 -14.79
N ILE A 15 -5.00 6.02 -15.10
CA ILE A 15 -5.67 4.79 -15.53
C ILE A 15 -5.66 3.80 -14.38
N LYS A 16 -6.84 3.49 -13.83
CA LYS A 16 -6.96 2.53 -12.73
C LYS A 16 -6.75 1.11 -13.21
N HIS A 17 -5.89 0.37 -12.54
CA HIS A 17 -5.68 -1.05 -12.78
C HIS A 17 -6.85 -1.84 -12.20
N GLY A 18 -7.74 -2.28 -13.08
CA GLY A 18 -8.78 -3.26 -12.76
C GLY A 18 -8.34 -4.69 -13.04
N TYR A 19 -9.29 -5.62 -13.00
CA TYR A 19 -9.05 -7.02 -13.37
C TYR A 19 -8.43 -7.19 -14.76
N GLN A 20 -8.84 -6.37 -15.73
CA GLN A 20 -8.31 -6.44 -17.11
C GLN A 20 -6.84 -6.01 -17.22
N LEU A 21 -6.32 -5.24 -16.25
CA LEU A 21 -4.96 -4.70 -16.25
C LEU A 21 -4.11 -5.22 -15.09
N SER A 22 -4.59 -6.22 -14.34
CA SER A 22 -3.96 -6.66 -13.08
C SER A 22 -2.53 -7.18 -13.24
N TYR A 23 -2.16 -7.58 -14.45
CA TYR A 23 -0.84 -8.10 -14.80
C TYR A 23 -0.14 -7.27 -15.88
N THR A 24 -0.69 -6.11 -16.23
CA THR A 24 -0.14 -5.23 -17.25
C THR A 24 0.62 -4.09 -16.58
N ALA A 25 1.95 -4.11 -16.70
CA ALA A 25 2.79 -3.01 -16.22
C ALA A 25 2.49 -1.73 -17.02
N ALA A 26 2.64 -0.55 -16.39
CA ALA A 26 2.36 0.72 -17.05
C ALA A 26 3.03 0.88 -18.43
N PRO A 27 4.32 0.54 -18.62
CA PRO A 27 4.98 0.71 -19.92
C PRO A 27 4.44 -0.22 -21.03
N ALA A 28 3.75 -1.30 -20.66
CA ALA A 28 3.16 -2.24 -21.60
C ALA A 28 1.78 -1.79 -22.10
N LEU A 29 1.18 -0.77 -21.48
CA LEU A 29 -0.07 -0.19 -21.97
C LEU A 29 0.17 0.52 -23.30
N ILE A 30 -0.72 0.30 -24.25
CA ILE A 30 -0.72 0.97 -25.56
C ILE A 30 -1.76 2.07 -25.49
N ILE A 31 -1.31 3.32 -25.43
CA ILE A 31 -2.16 4.50 -25.29
C ILE A 31 -2.08 5.31 -26.57
N ASN A 32 -3.22 5.63 -27.16
CA ASN A 32 -3.29 6.39 -28.42
C ASN A 32 -2.43 5.75 -29.53
N GLY A 33 -2.31 4.41 -29.52
CA GLY A 33 -1.48 3.63 -30.45
C GLY A 33 0.01 3.56 -30.11
N GLN A 34 0.46 4.13 -28.99
CA GLN A 34 1.87 4.16 -28.58
C GLN A 34 2.10 3.35 -27.30
N ALA A 35 3.09 2.44 -27.34
CA ALA A 35 3.56 1.72 -26.16
C ALA A 35 4.65 2.52 -25.43
N GLY A 36 4.85 2.26 -24.13
CA GLY A 36 5.94 2.85 -23.33
C GLY A 36 5.73 4.31 -22.89
N VAL A 37 4.57 4.92 -23.21
CA VAL A 37 4.25 6.30 -22.84
C VAL A 37 3.60 6.42 -21.45
N ALA A 38 3.04 5.34 -20.93
CA ALA A 38 2.52 5.28 -19.57
C ALA A 38 3.62 4.93 -18.57
N VAL A 39 3.55 5.55 -17.40
CA VAL A 39 4.41 5.27 -16.25
C VAL A 39 3.58 4.91 -15.03
N GLU A 40 4.20 4.24 -14.06
CA GLU A 40 3.54 3.96 -12.78
C GLU A 40 3.26 5.26 -12.04
N CYS A 41 2.06 5.40 -11.46
CA CYS A 41 1.69 6.59 -10.70
C CYS A 41 2.45 6.63 -9.37
N PRO A 42 3.28 7.65 -9.10
CA PRO A 42 3.99 7.77 -7.83
C PRO A 42 3.00 7.87 -6.66
N GLY A 43 3.26 7.14 -5.59
CA GLY A 43 2.46 7.21 -4.35
C GLY A 43 1.06 6.60 -4.43
N THR A 44 0.59 6.14 -5.60
CA THR A 44 -0.74 5.54 -5.74
C THR A 44 -0.65 4.21 -6.49
N ARG A 45 -0.59 3.11 -5.73
CA ARG A 45 -0.53 1.76 -6.32
C ARG A 45 -1.79 1.44 -7.12
N GLY A 46 -1.62 0.70 -8.22
CA GLY A 46 -2.72 0.28 -9.07
C GLY A 46 -3.24 1.39 -9.98
N TYR A 47 -2.43 2.40 -10.26
CA TYR A 47 -2.70 3.40 -11.29
C TYR A 47 -1.48 3.58 -12.18
N SER A 48 -1.71 3.69 -13.48
CA SER A 48 -0.74 4.25 -14.43
C SER A 48 -1.08 5.70 -14.74
N MET A 49 -0.09 6.50 -15.08
CA MET A 49 -0.29 7.87 -15.53
C MET A 49 0.33 8.11 -16.91
N PHE A 50 -0.32 8.96 -17.69
CA PHE A 50 0.08 9.36 -19.04
C PHE A 50 -0.13 10.88 -19.20
N GLU A 51 0.83 11.55 -19.82
CA GLU A 51 0.73 12.99 -20.11
C GLU A 51 -0.10 13.20 -21.39
N GLY A 52 -1.27 13.80 -21.24
CA GLY A 52 -2.20 14.07 -22.33
C GLY A 52 -3.58 13.43 -22.13
N GLU A 53 -4.41 13.58 -23.16
CA GLU A 53 -5.76 13.02 -23.20
C GLU A 53 -5.74 11.56 -23.67
N LEU A 54 -6.40 10.68 -22.92
CA LEU A 54 -6.60 9.28 -23.30
C LEU A 54 -7.74 9.17 -24.33
N LEU A 55 -7.41 8.78 -25.56
CA LEU A 55 -8.39 8.56 -26.64
C LEU A 55 -8.60 7.07 -26.91
N THR A 56 -7.52 6.28 -26.88
CA THR A 56 -7.57 4.82 -27.01
C THR A 56 -6.69 4.15 -25.97
N LEU A 57 -7.11 2.97 -25.51
CA LEU A 57 -6.39 2.12 -24.58
C LEU A 57 -6.36 0.69 -25.13
N ALA A 58 -5.19 0.08 -25.15
CA ALA A 58 -5.00 -1.30 -25.56
C ALA A 58 -3.93 -2.01 -24.73
N ILE A 59 -3.99 -3.34 -24.73
CA ILE A 59 -2.96 -4.20 -24.14
C ILE A 59 -2.39 -5.17 -25.19
N PRO A 60 -1.08 -5.50 -25.11
CA PRO A 60 -0.49 -6.51 -25.96
C PRO A 60 -1.11 -7.87 -25.63
N GLN A 61 -1.37 -8.67 -26.66
CA GLN A 61 -1.79 -10.06 -26.49
C GLN A 61 -0.58 -10.99 -26.62
N ALA A 62 -0.54 -12.02 -25.78
CA ALA A 62 0.46 -13.06 -25.92
C ALA A 62 0.33 -13.71 -27.31
N PRO A 63 1.46 -13.96 -28.00
CA PRO A 63 1.41 -14.57 -29.32
C PRO A 63 0.80 -15.97 -29.24
N MET A 64 0.10 -16.37 -30.31
CA MET A 64 -0.51 -17.69 -30.40
C MET A 64 0.47 -18.67 -31.04
N SER A 65 0.57 -19.87 -30.48
CA SER A 65 1.37 -20.95 -31.07
C SER A 65 0.44 -21.91 -31.80
N ASN A 66 0.47 -21.88 -33.12
CA ASN A 66 -0.36 -22.73 -33.98
C ASN A 66 0.46 -23.91 -34.48
N LEU A 67 -0.07 -25.13 -34.34
CA LEU A 67 0.49 -26.31 -34.99
C LEU A 67 0.28 -26.19 -36.50
N ILE A 68 1.37 -26.16 -37.27
CA ILE A 68 1.33 -26.10 -38.74
C ILE A 68 1.70 -27.42 -39.40
N GLY A 69 2.30 -28.34 -38.65
CA GLY A 69 2.63 -29.66 -39.14
C GLY A 69 3.48 -30.45 -38.17
N TYR A 70 3.96 -31.59 -38.66
CA TYR A 70 4.86 -32.46 -37.93
C TYR A 70 6.11 -32.70 -38.77
N LYS A 71 7.25 -32.86 -38.12
CA LYS A 71 8.51 -33.21 -38.76
C LYS A 71 9.09 -34.44 -38.10
N ILE A 72 9.52 -35.43 -38.88
CA ILE A 72 10.10 -36.64 -38.32
C ILE A 72 11.33 -36.29 -37.47
N ARG A 73 11.43 -36.90 -36.29
CA ARG A 73 12.59 -36.70 -35.41
C ARG A 73 13.86 -37.15 -36.09
N ASP A 74 14.96 -36.48 -35.75
CA ASP A 74 16.25 -36.71 -36.41
C ASP A 74 16.74 -38.16 -36.26
N GLU A 75 16.44 -38.81 -35.12
CA GLU A 75 16.78 -40.21 -34.85
C GLU A 75 16.00 -41.22 -35.72
N TYR A 76 14.82 -40.86 -36.22
CA TYR A 76 13.98 -41.71 -37.06
C TYR A 76 14.04 -41.35 -38.55
N ARG A 77 14.72 -40.26 -38.88
CA ARG A 77 14.77 -39.67 -40.23
C ARG A 77 15.36 -40.61 -41.29
N ASP A 78 16.41 -41.35 -40.92
CA ASP A 78 17.16 -42.21 -41.84
C ASP A 78 16.97 -43.72 -41.54
N THR A 79 16.24 -44.05 -40.48
CA THR A 79 15.97 -45.43 -40.05
C THR A 79 14.59 -45.93 -40.43
N THR A 80 13.69 -45.04 -40.86
CA THR A 80 12.31 -45.36 -41.26
C THR A 80 12.05 -44.89 -42.70
N THR A 81 11.00 -45.44 -43.32
CA THR A 81 10.48 -44.96 -44.61
C THR A 81 9.33 -43.96 -44.46
N PHE A 82 9.11 -43.46 -43.24
CA PHE A 82 7.99 -42.58 -42.94
C PHE A 82 8.16 -41.20 -43.59
N PRO A 83 7.05 -40.49 -43.89
CA PRO A 83 7.12 -39.14 -44.44
C PRO A 83 7.96 -38.21 -43.57
N ARG A 84 8.78 -37.36 -44.21
CA ARG A 84 9.64 -36.43 -43.46
C ARG A 84 8.86 -35.30 -42.80
N THR A 85 7.72 -34.94 -43.38
CA THR A 85 6.84 -33.87 -42.92
C THR A 85 5.40 -34.30 -43.10
N LEU A 86 4.54 -33.91 -42.18
CA LEU A 86 3.09 -34.13 -42.24
C LEU A 86 2.35 -32.83 -41.96
N GLU A 87 1.11 -32.73 -42.45
CA GLU A 87 0.22 -31.58 -42.19
C GLU A 87 -0.26 -31.56 -40.72
N ALA A 88 -0.74 -30.40 -40.26
CA ALA A 88 -1.16 -30.20 -38.86
C ALA A 88 -2.26 -31.17 -38.38
N ASN A 89 -3.10 -31.65 -39.31
CA ASN A 89 -4.22 -32.54 -39.05
C ASN A 89 -3.90 -34.01 -39.38
N ALA A 90 -2.63 -34.39 -39.54
CA ALA A 90 -2.25 -35.75 -39.93
C ALA A 90 -2.61 -36.83 -38.90
N PHE A 91 -2.79 -36.44 -37.63
CA PHE A 91 -3.20 -37.34 -36.55
C PHE A 91 -4.56 -36.93 -35.99
N GLU A 92 -5.37 -37.92 -35.63
CA GLU A 92 -6.58 -37.75 -34.84
C GLU A 92 -6.51 -38.62 -33.59
N PHE A 93 -7.21 -38.21 -32.54
CA PHE A 93 -7.27 -38.96 -31.30
C PHE A 93 -8.40 -39.98 -31.40
N ASP A 94 -8.05 -41.25 -31.22
CA ASP A 94 -9.01 -42.36 -31.15
C ASP A 94 -9.38 -42.59 -29.68
N ASP A 95 -10.61 -42.21 -29.31
CA ASP A 95 -11.13 -42.35 -27.94
C ASP A 95 -11.26 -43.82 -27.50
N ASP A 96 -11.43 -44.77 -28.43
CA ASP A 96 -11.57 -46.19 -28.10
C ASP A 96 -10.21 -46.84 -27.77
N GLN A 97 -9.12 -46.32 -28.36
CA GLN A 97 -7.76 -46.83 -28.18
C GLN A 97 -6.86 -45.93 -27.30
N ASP A 98 -7.35 -44.75 -26.89
CA ASP A 98 -6.60 -43.74 -26.12
C ASP A 98 -5.26 -43.37 -26.78
N GLU A 99 -5.20 -43.40 -28.12
CA GLU A 99 -3.99 -43.08 -28.89
C GLU A 99 -4.24 -42.14 -30.08
N TYR A 100 -3.19 -41.46 -30.53
CA TYR A 100 -3.24 -40.67 -31.76
C TYR A 100 -2.93 -41.55 -32.97
N VAL A 101 -3.92 -41.71 -33.86
CA VAL A 101 -3.83 -42.51 -35.08
C VAL A 101 -3.70 -41.63 -36.33
N PRO A 102 -2.98 -42.08 -37.39
CA PRO A 102 -2.93 -41.36 -38.66
C PRO A 102 -4.28 -41.30 -39.35
N ARG A 103 -4.68 -40.11 -39.80
CA ARG A 103 -5.95 -39.90 -40.51
C ARG A 103 -6.02 -40.58 -41.87
N ASP A 104 -4.89 -40.75 -42.53
CA ASP A 104 -4.79 -41.39 -43.83
C ASP A 104 -4.78 -42.93 -43.73
N GLY A 105 -4.87 -43.49 -42.51
CA GLY A 105 -4.82 -44.93 -42.25
C GLY A 105 -3.43 -45.54 -42.45
N ALA A 106 -2.37 -44.72 -42.50
CA ALA A 106 -1.00 -45.19 -42.62
C ALA A 106 -0.45 -45.79 -41.30
N ALA A 107 0.74 -46.39 -41.37
CA ALA A 107 1.35 -47.13 -40.25
C ALA A 107 2.28 -46.30 -39.35
N TYR A 108 2.49 -45.02 -39.66
CA TYR A 108 3.38 -44.17 -38.85
C TYR A 108 2.70 -43.75 -37.54
N LYS A 109 3.46 -43.50 -36.46
CA LYS A 109 2.92 -43.05 -35.16
C LYS A 109 3.32 -41.61 -34.85
N ARG A 110 2.48 -40.90 -34.09
CA ARG A 110 2.74 -39.50 -33.66
C ARG A 110 4.08 -39.36 -32.91
N GLU A 111 4.46 -40.35 -32.12
CA GLU A 111 5.67 -40.35 -31.29
C GLU A 111 6.98 -40.18 -32.08
N PHE A 112 6.99 -40.54 -33.37
CA PHE A 112 8.17 -40.41 -34.23
C PHE A 112 8.38 -38.99 -34.76
N TYR A 113 7.48 -38.06 -34.46
CA TYR A 113 7.49 -36.71 -35.00
C TYR A 113 7.56 -35.64 -33.91
N ASP A 114 8.21 -34.53 -34.25
CA ASP A 114 8.17 -33.28 -33.52
C ASP A 114 7.12 -32.35 -34.11
N GLU A 115 6.42 -31.63 -33.25
CA GLU A 115 5.47 -30.60 -33.65
C GLU A 115 6.19 -29.39 -34.23
N VAL A 116 5.83 -29.01 -35.45
CA VAL A 116 6.26 -27.76 -36.06
C VAL A 116 5.17 -26.73 -35.79
N ARG A 117 5.52 -25.72 -35.00
CA ARG A 117 4.59 -24.66 -34.60
C ARG A 117 5.03 -23.32 -35.17
N GLU A 118 4.07 -22.56 -35.67
CA GLU A 118 4.25 -21.16 -36.05
C GLU A 118 3.79 -20.27 -34.90
N THR A 119 4.55 -19.21 -34.64
CA THR A 119 4.18 -18.19 -33.67
C THR A 119 3.51 -17.05 -34.42
N VAL A 120 2.21 -16.85 -34.18
CA VAL A 120 1.43 -15.78 -34.79
C VAL A 120 1.29 -14.64 -33.78
N GLU A 121 1.78 -13.46 -34.16
CA GLU A 121 1.55 -12.24 -33.39
C GLU A 121 0.06 -11.88 -33.41
N ARG A 122 -0.50 -11.59 -32.23
CA ARG A 122 -1.89 -11.20 -32.10
C ARG A 122 -2.00 -9.68 -32.09
N GLU A 123 -3.06 -9.17 -32.71
CA GLU A 123 -3.40 -7.76 -32.59
C GLU A 123 -3.66 -7.39 -31.12
N SER A 124 -3.35 -6.13 -30.80
CA SER A 124 -3.55 -5.62 -29.45
C SER A 124 -5.04 -5.58 -29.12
N LEU A 125 -5.37 -5.94 -27.88
CA LEU A 125 -6.76 -5.93 -27.41
C LEU A 125 -7.14 -4.51 -26.99
N LEU A 126 -8.11 -3.92 -27.67
CA LEU A 126 -8.70 -2.64 -27.24
C LEU A 126 -9.48 -2.82 -25.95
N ILE A 127 -9.30 -1.88 -25.03
CA ILE A 127 -9.93 -1.87 -23.71
C ILE A 127 -10.84 -0.65 -23.61
N ASP A 128 -12.12 -0.90 -23.33
CA ASP A 128 -13.08 0.15 -23.06
C ASP A 128 -12.76 0.85 -21.75
N PHE A 129 -12.86 2.18 -21.75
CA PHE A 129 -12.66 2.99 -20.56
C PHE A 129 -13.70 4.11 -20.48
N ILE A 130 -13.87 4.64 -19.26
CA ILE A 130 -14.69 5.81 -18.98
C ILE A 130 -13.88 6.84 -18.20
N ILE A 131 -14.04 8.12 -18.54
CA ILE A 131 -13.48 9.22 -17.78
C ILE A 131 -14.51 9.63 -16.74
N VAL A 132 -14.21 9.38 -15.48
CA VAL A 132 -15.13 9.63 -14.36
C VAL A 132 -15.08 11.08 -13.90
N ASP A 133 -13.89 11.67 -13.87
CA ASP A 133 -13.68 13.03 -13.41
C ASP A 133 -12.46 13.65 -14.10
N ARG A 134 -12.60 14.88 -14.61
CA ARG A 134 -11.58 15.61 -15.37
C ARG A 134 -10.72 16.55 -14.54
N ASP A 135 -11.02 16.68 -13.25
CA ASP A 135 -10.27 17.49 -12.31
C ASP A 135 -9.93 16.67 -11.05
N CYS A 136 -9.51 15.43 -11.23
CA CYS A 136 -9.26 14.49 -10.15
C CYS A 136 -7.95 13.75 -10.38
N ALA A 137 -7.01 13.89 -9.44
CA ALA A 137 -5.89 12.97 -9.32
C ALA A 137 -6.27 11.83 -8.37
N PRO A 138 -5.71 10.62 -8.54
CA PRO A 138 -5.94 9.55 -7.59
C PRO A 138 -5.27 9.87 -6.25
N VAL A 139 -5.94 9.54 -5.15
CA VAL A 139 -5.41 9.69 -3.79
C VAL A 139 -5.63 8.38 -3.04
N GLU A 140 -4.56 7.83 -2.47
CA GLU A 140 -4.64 6.62 -1.63
C GLU A 140 -5.39 6.95 -0.33
N ARG A 141 -6.46 6.20 -0.05
CA ARG A 141 -7.29 6.42 1.14
C ARG A 141 -6.62 5.80 2.37
N PRO A 142 -6.33 6.59 3.43
CA PRO A 142 -5.91 6.00 4.70
C PRO A 142 -7.08 5.24 5.34
N GLY A 143 -6.81 4.04 5.86
CA GLY A 143 -7.85 3.10 6.33
C GLY A 143 -8.69 3.57 7.53
N ASP A 144 -8.27 4.64 8.20
CA ASP A 144 -8.92 5.23 9.37
C ASP A 144 -9.75 6.49 9.05
N ILE A 145 -9.79 6.90 7.77
CA ILE A 145 -10.65 7.98 7.29
C ILE A 145 -12.02 7.44 6.94
N THR A 146 -13.06 8.07 7.48
CA THR A 146 -14.46 7.80 7.19
C THR A 146 -14.98 8.83 6.18
N ILE A 147 -15.87 8.41 5.28
CA ILE A 147 -16.49 9.30 4.31
C ILE A 147 -17.93 9.52 4.73
N ASP A 148 -18.31 10.79 4.89
CA ASP A 148 -19.55 11.22 5.52
C ASP A 148 -20.66 11.49 4.48
N PHE A 149 -20.83 10.71 3.40
CA PHE A 149 -22.04 10.80 2.55
C PHE A 149 -22.25 9.60 1.59
N PRO A 150 -23.50 9.23 1.21
CA PRO A 150 -23.79 7.92 0.59
C PRO A 150 -24.60 8.00 -0.73
N ALA A 151 -23.95 7.89 -1.90
CA ALA A 151 -24.51 7.38 -3.17
C ALA A 151 -23.41 7.29 -4.25
N ASP A 152 -22.80 8.42 -4.61
CA ASP A 152 -21.85 8.54 -5.73
C ASP A 152 -20.56 7.71 -5.52
N LEU A 153 -20.17 7.52 -4.26
CA LEU A 153 -19.05 6.66 -3.87
C LEU A 153 -19.27 5.17 -4.13
N ARG A 154 -20.52 4.73 -4.30
CA ARG A 154 -20.81 3.34 -4.65
C ARG A 154 -20.41 3.04 -6.09
N GLU A 155 -20.54 4.02 -6.97
CA GLU A 155 -20.25 3.91 -8.39
C GLU A 155 -18.77 4.23 -8.66
N HIS A 156 -18.25 5.28 -8.02
CA HIS A 156 -16.90 5.79 -8.25
C HIS A 156 -16.14 6.06 -6.93
N PRO A 157 -15.69 5.00 -6.23
CA PRO A 157 -14.95 5.12 -4.97
C PRO A 157 -13.62 5.89 -5.08
N GLU A 158 -13.10 6.08 -6.28
CA GLU A 158 -11.85 6.78 -6.57
C GLU A 158 -11.92 8.27 -6.20
N THR A 159 -13.13 8.85 -6.25
CA THR A 159 -13.38 10.28 -6.00
C THR A 159 -13.55 10.61 -4.51
N TRP A 160 -13.36 9.65 -3.61
CA TRP A 160 -13.62 9.79 -2.17
C TRP A 160 -13.05 11.05 -1.52
N HIS A 161 -11.86 11.46 -1.96
CA HIS A 161 -11.11 12.57 -1.40
C HIS A 161 -11.73 13.93 -1.72
N LYS A 162 -12.72 13.99 -2.63
CA LYS A 162 -13.50 15.20 -2.93
C LYS A 162 -14.76 15.36 -2.06
N HIS A 163 -15.16 14.31 -1.35
CA HIS A 163 -16.37 14.27 -0.54
C HIS A 163 -16.08 14.60 0.93
N PRO A 164 -17.08 15.00 1.73
CA PRO A 164 -16.91 15.21 3.16
C PRO A 164 -16.32 13.99 3.85
N VAL A 165 -15.25 14.20 4.60
CA VAL A 165 -14.50 13.13 5.28
C VAL A 165 -14.26 13.47 6.73
N SER A 166 -14.13 12.43 7.54
CA SER A 166 -13.88 12.56 8.97
C SER A 166 -12.86 11.54 9.47
N ILE A 167 -12.23 11.89 10.59
CA ILE A 167 -11.40 10.98 11.36
C ILE A 167 -11.89 11.00 12.80
N SER A 168 -12.07 9.81 13.37
CA SER A 168 -12.49 9.70 14.78
C SER A 168 -11.36 10.15 15.71
N GLY A 169 -11.70 10.70 16.87
CA GLY A 169 -10.69 11.03 17.88
C GLY A 169 -9.88 9.80 18.33
N LYS A 170 -10.48 8.60 18.30
CA LYS A 170 -9.78 7.34 18.59
C LYS A 170 -8.72 7.02 17.52
N ALA A 171 -9.01 7.24 16.25
CA ALA A 171 -8.03 7.08 15.17
C ALA A 171 -6.89 8.12 15.29
N LEU A 172 -7.21 9.38 15.61
CA LEU A 172 -6.20 10.41 15.89
C LEU A 172 -5.30 10.05 17.08
N PHE A 173 -5.87 9.51 18.15
CA PHE A 173 -5.12 8.95 19.28
C PHE A 173 -4.16 7.85 18.82
N LEU A 174 -4.60 6.93 17.97
CA LEU A 174 -3.75 5.86 17.46
C LEU A 174 -2.61 6.39 16.58
N ARG A 175 -2.86 7.39 15.73
CA ARG A 175 -1.81 8.03 14.92
C ARG A 175 -0.75 8.71 15.80
N ALA A 176 -1.20 9.49 16.79
CA ALA A 176 -0.29 10.18 17.71
C ALA A 176 0.52 9.21 18.56
N THR A 177 -0.11 8.18 19.13
CA THR A 177 0.61 7.17 19.93
C THR A 177 1.57 6.33 19.11
N ALA A 178 1.23 5.98 17.86
CA ALA A 178 2.16 5.27 16.97
C ALA A 178 3.43 6.09 16.70
N MET A 179 3.28 7.40 16.45
CA MET A 179 4.41 8.31 16.28
C MET A 179 5.27 8.39 17.55
N LEU A 180 4.66 8.60 18.71
CA LEU A 180 5.39 8.69 19.98
C LEU A 180 6.12 7.39 20.33
N ARG A 181 5.52 6.22 20.05
CA ARG A 181 6.19 4.92 20.22
C ARG A 181 7.42 4.79 19.33
N ALA A 182 7.32 5.23 18.07
CA ALA A 182 8.44 5.21 17.14
C ALA A 182 9.59 6.09 17.66
N GLU A 183 9.27 7.27 18.18
CA GLU A 183 10.25 8.19 18.73
C GLU A 183 10.95 7.63 19.99
N VAL A 184 10.18 7.11 20.94
CA VAL A 184 10.73 6.49 22.16
C VAL A 184 11.64 5.31 21.80
N LYS A 185 11.29 4.53 20.77
CA LYS A 185 12.12 3.42 20.30
C LYS A 185 13.42 3.90 19.64
N ALA A 186 13.38 5.02 18.92
CA ALA A 186 14.58 5.61 18.30
C ALA A 186 15.51 6.27 19.34
N HIS A 187 14.94 6.80 20.43
CA HIS A 187 15.64 7.57 21.45
C HIS A 187 15.42 7.03 22.88
N PRO A 188 15.80 5.78 23.18
CA PRO A 188 15.45 5.10 24.44
C PRO A 188 16.18 5.64 25.68
N ASN A 189 17.31 6.33 25.49
CA ASN A 189 18.05 6.97 26.60
C ASN A 189 17.51 8.36 26.95
N GLU A 190 16.57 8.86 26.14
CA GLU A 190 16.08 10.22 26.16
C GLU A 190 14.59 10.26 26.52
N PHE A 191 13.82 9.30 25.99
CA PHE A 191 12.41 9.18 26.27
C PHE A 191 12.07 7.79 26.83
N ALA A 192 11.08 7.77 27.70
CA ALA A 192 10.41 6.58 28.18
C ALA A 192 8.91 6.75 27.95
N MET A 193 8.16 5.65 28.02
CA MET A 193 6.71 5.68 27.87
C MET A 193 6.00 4.82 28.91
N THR A 194 4.83 5.28 29.32
CA THR A 194 3.84 4.46 29.99
C THR A 194 2.65 4.33 29.04
N ASP A 195 2.51 3.15 28.46
CA ASP A 195 1.51 2.86 27.45
C ASP A 195 0.51 1.86 28.00
N TYR A 196 -0.71 2.33 28.25
CA TYR A 196 -1.82 1.48 28.63
C TYR A 196 -2.85 1.47 27.50
N ALA A 197 -2.50 0.75 26.43
CA ALA A 197 -3.35 0.62 25.25
C ALA A 197 -4.76 0.08 25.56
N ASN A 198 -4.91 -0.76 26.58
CA ASN A 198 -6.19 -1.34 27.02
C ASN A 198 -7.16 -0.32 27.64
N ILE A 199 -6.65 0.73 28.29
CA ILE A 199 -7.46 1.82 28.87
C ILE A 199 -7.34 3.12 28.03
N GLY A 200 -6.67 3.03 26.87
CA GLY A 200 -6.56 4.12 25.90
C GLY A 200 -5.75 5.30 26.41
N THR A 201 -4.64 5.09 27.11
CA THR A 201 -3.77 6.19 27.56
C THR A 201 -2.32 5.97 27.19
N PHE A 202 -1.65 7.04 26.80
CA PHE A 202 -0.23 7.06 26.51
C PHE A 202 0.42 8.25 27.22
N THR A 203 1.42 7.99 28.04
CA THR A 203 2.22 9.02 28.71
C THR A 203 3.63 8.99 28.17
N LEU A 204 4.06 10.11 27.59
CA LEU A 204 5.44 10.36 27.19
C LEU A 204 6.19 10.89 28.40
N MET A 205 7.35 10.30 28.69
CA MET A 205 8.25 10.72 29.74
C MET A 205 9.63 11.05 29.19
N ARG A 206 10.30 12.05 29.76
CA ARG A 206 11.73 12.30 29.56
C ARG A 206 12.53 11.47 30.55
N VAL A 207 13.60 10.84 30.08
CA VAL A 207 14.61 10.22 30.93
C VAL A 207 15.61 11.29 31.35
N VAL A 208 15.76 11.47 32.66
CA VAL A 208 16.71 12.40 33.26
C VAL A 208 17.82 11.60 33.93
N THR A 209 19.05 11.82 33.50
CA THR A 209 20.23 11.21 34.13
C THR A 209 20.82 12.18 35.12
N HIS A 210 20.94 11.76 36.37
CA HIS A 210 21.41 12.59 37.48
C HIS A 210 22.54 11.88 38.24
N LYS A 211 23.20 12.61 39.15
CA LYS A 211 24.20 12.01 40.05
C LYS A 211 23.54 10.93 40.91
N PRO A 212 24.27 9.86 41.31
CA PRO A 212 23.70 8.77 42.08
C PRO A 212 22.98 9.26 43.35
N MET A 213 21.67 9.02 43.44
CA MET A 213 20.83 9.41 44.59
C MET A 213 20.36 8.18 45.37
N PRO A 214 20.39 8.22 46.72
CA PRO A 214 19.84 7.15 47.54
C PRO A 214 18.31 7.14 47.44
N TYR A 215 17.75 6.02 46.99
CA TYR A 215 16.33 5.75 46.94
C TYR A 215 15.96 4.65 47.94
N SER A 216 14.91 4.86 48.72
CA SER A 216 14.39 3.84 49.61
C SER A 216 12.89 3.68 49.44
N TYR A 217 12.43 2.44 49.42
CA TYR A 217 11.00 2.13 49.44
C TYR A 217 10.71 0.98 50.40
N SER A 218 9.51 0.97 50.96
CA SER A 218 9.08 -0.03 51.94
C SER A 218 8.29 -1.14 51.25
N ILE A 219 8.66 -2.39 51.53
CA ILE A 219 7.86 -3.58 51.21
C ILE A 219 7.46 -4.22 52.54
N GLY A 220 6.23 -3.98 52.99
CA GLY A 220 5.78 -4.39 54.33
C GLY A 220 6.62 -3.72 55.43
N LYS A 221 7.22 -4.52 56.33
CA LYS A 221 8.10 -4.03 57.42
C LYS A 221 9.58 -3.85 57.02
N ARG A 222 9.95 -4.11 55.76
CA ARG A 222 11.35 -4.05 55.29
C ARG A 222 11.56 -2.82 54.41
N THR A 223 12.59 -2.04 54.68
CA THR A 223 13.04 -0.94 53.82
C THR A 223 14.14 -1.43 52.89
N LYS A 224 13.92 -1.35 51.58
CA LYS A 224 14.96 -1.63 50.59
C LYS A 224 15.62 -0.32 50.19
N ARG A 225 16.95 -0.26 50.27
CA ARG A 225 17.76 0.88 49.81
C ARG A 225 18.41 0.52 48.48
N SER A 226 18.38 1.44 47.53
CA SER A 226 18.98 1.31 46.20
C SER A 226 19.49 2.68 45.77
N THR A 227 20.43 2.71 44.84
CA THR A 227 20.92 3.97 44.26
C THR A 227 20.30 4.14 42.89
N LYS A 228 19.64 5.27 42.65
CA LYS A 228 19.11 5.64 41.33
C LYS A 228 20.04 6.64 40.65
N THR A 229 20.30 6.42 39.37
CA THR A 229 21.03 7.35 38.49
C THR A 229 20.13 7.92 37.40
N GLN A 230 18.88 7.47 37.34
CA GLN A 230 17.88 7.88 36.36
C GLN A 230 16.53 8.10 37.04
N SER A 231 15.87 9.16 36.62
CA SER A 231 14.47 9.47 36.91
C SER A 231 13.71 9.68 35.59
N THR A 232 12.38 9.57 35.65
CA THR A 232 11.50 9.87 34.52
C THR A 232 10.56 10.99 34.89
N VAL A 233 10.34 11.91 33.96
CA VAL A 233 9.42 13.03 34.16
C VAL A 233 8.38 13.05 33.06
N GLU A 234 7.11 13.14 33.44
CA GLU A 234 5.99 13.21 32.50
C GLU A 234 6.05 14.52 31.69
N LEU A 235 6.14 14.39 30.37
CA LEU A 235 6.11 15.52 29.44
C LEU A 235 4.70 15.79 28.93
N MET A 236 3.98 14.71 28.65
CA MET A 236 2.68 14.76 28.01
C MET A 236 1.94 13.47 28.27
N LYS A 237 0.63 13.59 28.43
CA LYS A 237 -0.30 12.49 28.42
C LYS A 237 -1.31 12.70 27.31
N ILE A 238 -1.56 11.66 26.53
CA ILE A 238 -2.62 11.59 25.52
C ILE A 238 -3.58 10.49 25.94
N SER A 239 -4.88 10.74 25.79
CA SER A 239 -5.92 9.76 26.14
C SER A 239 -6.97 9.65 25.05
N ALA A 240 -7.42 8.44 24.78
CA ALA A 240 -8.47 8.17 23.83
C ALA A 240 -9.79 8.81 24.31
N PRO A 241 -10.69 9.22 23.39
CA PRO A 241 -11.93 9.89 23.73
C PRO A 241 -12.95 9.04 24.51
N ASP A 242 -12.71 7.74 24.64
CA ASP A 242 -13.49 6.77 25.41
C ASP A 242 -12.80 6.37 26.73
N SER A 243 -11.56 6.81 26.98
CA SER A 243 -10.81 6.49 28.19
C SER A 243 -11.45 7.09 29.45
N THR A 244 -11.34 6.42 30.60
CA THR A 244 -11.71 6.97 31.91
C THR A 244 -10.58 7.78 32.57
N TYR A 245 -9.37 7.78 31.99
CA TYR A 245 -8.16 8.35 32.58
C TYR A 245 -7.71 9.63 31.87
N ARG A 246 -8.61 10.60 31.73
CA ARG A 246 -8.38 11.84 30.94
C ARG A 246 -7.75 12.99 31.71
N ASP A 247 -7.68 12.91 33.03
CA ASP A 247 -7.15 13.99 33.84
C ASP A 247 -5.70 14.32 33.42
N GLY A 248 -5.46 15.60 33.12
CA GLY A 248 -4.19 16.13 32.62
C GLY A 248 -3.82 15.71 31.19
N ALA A 249 -4.68 14.99 30.47
CA ALA A 249 -4.38 14.44 29.16
C ALA A 249 -4.92 15.31 28.01
N ILE A 250 -4.18 15.32 26.90
CA ILE A 250 -4.68 15.75 25.60
C ILE A 250 -5.63 14.67 25.09
N VAL A 251 -6.89 15.05 24.86
CA VAL A 251 -7.94 14.16 24.33
C VAL A 251 -8.29 14.63 22.92
N PRO A 252 -7.89 13.90 21.85
CA PRO A 252 -8.18 14.29 20.48
C PRO A 252 -9.69 14.26 20.21
N GLY A 253 -10.24 15.39 19.75
CA GLY A 253 -11.60 15.43 19.21
C GLY A 253 -11.68 14.76 17.84
N ALA A 254 -12.88 14.38 17.41
CA ALA A 254 -13.08 14.02 16.00
C ALA A 254 -12.88 15.26 15.11
N LEU A 255 -12.22 15.08 13.97
CA LEU A 255 -12.03 16.13 12.97
C LEU A 255 -12.87 15.82 11.73
N ARG A 256 -13.37 16.87 11.09
CA ARG A 256 -14.17 16.79 9.86
C ARG A 256 -13.64 17.82 8.88
N GLY A 257 -13.53 17.41 7.62
CA GLY A 257 -13.21 18.30 6.52
C GLY A 257 -14.29 18.23 5.45
N ALA A 258 -14.43 19.31 4.68
CA ALA A 258 -15.29 19.32 3.50
C ALA A 258 -14.81 18.32 2.42
N ASN A 259 -13.51 18.03 2.42
CA ASN A 259 -12.82 17.06 1.55
C ASN A 259 -11.47 16.66 2.18
N TRP A 260 -10.71 15.78 1.52
CA TRP A 260 -9.39 15.33 2.02
C TRP A 260 -8.38 16.48 2.13
N ALA A 261 -8.36 17.37 1.13
CA ALA A 261 -7.44 18.52 1.11
C ALA A 261 -7.67 19.49 2.28
N ASP A 262 -8.88 19.55 2.82
CA ASP A 262 -9.22 20.29 4.04
C ASP A 262 -8.91 19.51 5.33
N LEU A 263 -9.18 18.20 5.35
CA LEU A 263 -8.98 17.37 6.55
C LEU A 263 -7.49 17.08 6.84
N GLU A 264 -6.70 16.78 5.82
CA GLU A 264 -5.30 16.37 5.96
C GLU A 264 -4.45 17.41 6.72
N PRO A 265 -4.49 18.71 6.40
CA PRO A 265 -3.77 19.73 7.16
C PRO A 265 -4.22 19.84 8.62
N GLN A 266 -5.49 19.57 8.93
CA GLN A 266 -5.97 19.60 10.33
C GLN A 266 -5.39 18.43 11.14
N ILE A 267 -5.30 17.25 10.52
CA ILE A 267 -4.64 16.08 11.12
C ILE A 267 -3.16 16.39 11.36
N GLU A 268 -2.44 16.90 10.36
CA GLU A 268 -1.02 17.21 10.53
C GLU A 268 -0.78 18.30 11.58
N ARG A 269 -1.60 19.35 11.67
CA ARG A 269 -1.50 20.35 12.75
C ARG A 269 -1.64 19.75 14.14
N PHE A 270 -2.57 18.82 14.32
CA PHE A 270 -2.70 18.09 15.59
C PHE A 270 -1.44 17.29 15.88
N LEU A 271 -0.96 16.52 14.90
CA LEU A 271 0.25 15.72 15.04
C LEU A 271 1.51 16.57 15.28
N ASP A 272 1.66 17.73 14.65
CA ASP A 272 2.76 18.67 14.86
C ASP A 272 2.75 19.26 16.27
N THR A 273 1.56 19.49 16.83
CA THR A 273 1.41 19.87 18.24
C THR A 273 1.98 18.79 19.15
N ILE A 274 1.79 17.51 18.82
CA ILE A 274 2.35 16.37 19.56
C ILE A 274 3.87 16.27 19.33
N ARG A 275 4.34 16.41 18.07
CA ARG A 275 5.77 16.39 17.70
C ARG A 275 6.58 17.45 18.44
N ALA A 276 5.96 18.59 18.76
CA ALA A 276 6.63 19.63 19.51
C ALA A 276 7.15 19.17 20.89
N PHE A 277 6.50 18.21 21.54
CA PHE A 277 6.91 17.71 22.86
C PHE A 277 8.13 16.78 22.80
N ILE A 278 8.49 16.30 21.61
CA ILE A 278 9.66 15.45 21.37
C ILE A 278 10.79 16.19 20.64
N ALA A 279 10.58 17.46 20.27
CA ALA A 279 11.59 18.25 19.58
C ALA A 279 12.86 18.42 20.44
N PRO A 280 14.07 18.32 19.85
CA PRO A 280 15.32 18.56 20.56
C PRO A 280 15.30 19.91 21.27
N GLY A 281 15.54 19.92 22.58
CA GLY A 281 15.54 21.14 23.39
C GLY A 281 14.18 21.58 23.95
N ALA A 282 13.08 20.90 23.64
CA ALA A 282 11.75 21.26 24.19
C ALA A 282 11.64 21.18 25.72
N VAL A 283 12.60 20.52 26.38
CA VAL A 283 12.62 20.25 27.81
C VAL A 283 14.04 20.44 28.33
N HIS A 284 14.26 21.48 29.15
CA HIS A 284 15.52 21.68 29.83
C HIS A 284 15.44 21.11 31.25
N ILE A 285 16.40 20.26 31.64
CA ILE A 285 16.53 19.84 33.03
C ILE A 285 16.80 21.08 33.86
N CYS A 286 15.95 21.36 34.86
CA CYS A 286 16.16 22.53 35.69
C CYS A 286 17.47 22.34 36.49
N PRO A 287 18.43 23.29 36.38
CA PRO A 287 19.75 23.14 37.00
C PRO A 287 19.71 23.26 38.53
N HIS A 288 18.58 23.67 39.10
CA HIS A 288 18.41 23.95 40.54
C HIS A 288 17.73 22.83 41.33
N CYS A 289 17.15 21.83 40.67
CA CYS A 289 16.42 20.76 41.33
C CYS A 289 17.07 19.38 41.12
N ASP A 290 18.37 19.33 40.78
CA ASP A 290 19.16 18.10 40.64
C ASP A 290 18.52 17.00 39.76
N GLY A 291 17.65 17.37 38.82
CA GLY A 291 16.93 16.43 37.94
C GLY A 291 15.48 16.12 38.32
N ASP A 292 14.94 16.70 39.39
CA ASP A 292 13.55 16.48 39.85
C ASP A 292 12.51 17.40 39.18
N GLY A 293 12.93 18.24 38.24
CA GLY A 293 12.08 19.21 37.56
C GLY A 293 12.66 19.65 36.23
N PHE A 294 11.80 20.16 35.36
CA PHE A 294 12.16 20.64 34.04
C PHE A 294 11.57 22.01 33.79
N LEU A 295 12.30 22.81 33.01
CA LEU A 295 11.80 24.04 32.42
C LEU A 295 11.20 23.69 31.07
N VAL A 296 9.91 23.96 30.93
CA VAL A 296 9.25 24.05 29.64
C VAL A 296 9.43 25.50 29.20
N GLU A 297 10.06 25.76 28.06
CA GLU A 297 10.03 27.12 27.51
C GLU A 297 8.56 27.46 27.21
N ALA A 298 8.06 28.54 27.81
CA ALA A 298 6.75 29.06 27.47
C ALA A 298 6.80 29.51 26.00
N ARG A 299 5.99 28.88 25.15
CA ARG A 299 5.88 29.29 23.75
C ARG A 299 5.43 30.75 23.66
N ALA A 300 6.13 31.51 22.82
CA ALA A 300 5.63 32.74 22.21
C ALA A 300 4.53 32.42 21.18
#